data_AF-A0A929CXE9-F1
#
_entry.id   AF-A0A929CXE9-F1
#
_cell.length_a   1.000
_cell.length_b   1.000
_cell.length_c   1.000
_cell.angle_alpha   90.00
_cell.angle_beta   90.00
_cell.angle_gamma   90.00
#
_symmetry.space_group_name_H-M   'P 1'
#
loop_
_entity.id
_entity.type
_entity.pdbx_description
1 polymer ?
#
loop_
_entity_poly.entity_id
_entity_poly.type
_entity_poly.pdbx_seq_one_letter_code
_entity_poly.pdbx_strand_id
1 'polypeptide(L)'
;MQGIRDRVAVVGMGCTKFGEMWDKDVMDLIVDSCFEAIEDAGIEPKDIQAGWYGTTMSGATGQMVARALKLEYIPITRVENACATATDAFRNA
;
A
#
# COMPACT_ATOMS: atom_id res chain seq x y z
N MET A 1 -2.42 11.23 -28.04
CA MET A 1 -2.87 10.77 -26.71
C MET A 1 -1.88 11.32 -25.70
N GLN A 2 -2.31 12.20 -24.78
CA GLN A 2 -1.41 12.67 -23.71
C GLN A 2 -1.24 11.53 -22.71
N GLY A 3 0.01 11.10 -22.47
CA GLY A 3 0.34 10.06 -21.49
C GLY A 3 0.36 10.58 -20.05
N ILE A 4 0.88 9.77 -19.12
CA ILE A 4 1.00 10.12 -17.69
C ILE A 4 2.32 10.84 -17.33
N ARG A 5 3.17 11.09 -18.34
CA ARG A 5 4.44 11.82 -18.15
C ARG A 5 4.15 13.19 -17.52
N ASP A 6 4.92 13.53 -16.50
CA ASP A 6 4.81 14.78 -15.72
C ASP A 6 3.46 14.93 -14.96
N ARG A 7 2.68 13.85 -14.83
CA ARG A 7 1.39 13.82 -14.07
C ARG A 7 1.40 12.88 -12.88
N VAL A 8 2.29 11.89 -12.88
CA VAL A 8 2.40 10.88 -11.82
C VAL A 8 3.87 10.81 -11.40
N ALA A 9 4.09 10.76 -10.09
CA ALA A 9 5.41 10.62 -9.50
C ALA A 9 5.35 9.67 -8.29
N VAL A 10 6.44 8.95 -8.04
CA VAL A 10 6.64 8.24 -6.78
C VAL A 10 7.28 9.24 -5.82
N VAL A 11 6.56 9.60 -4.77
CA VAL A 11 7.01 10.62 -3.80
C VAL A 11 7.59 10.02 -2.53
N GLY A 12 7.37 8.73 -2.27
CA GLY A 12 8.01 8.00 -1.18
C GLY A 12 7.86 6.48 -1.36
N MET A 13 8.70 5.71 -0.66
CA MET A 13 8.63 4.24 -0.65
C MET A 13 8.99 3.66 0.72
N GLY A 14 8.51 2.44 0.99
CA GLY A 14 8.84 1.69 2.21
C GLY A 14 8.86 0.19 1.94
N CYS A 15 9.64 -0.54 2.73
CA CYS A 15 9.87 -1.95 2.54
C CYS A 15 10.21 -2.62 3.88
N THR A 16 9.36 -3.56 4.31
CA THR A 16 9.68 -4.41 5.45
C THR A 16 10.97 -5.19 5.22
N LYS A 17 11.71 -5.51 6.29
CA LYS A 17 12.83 -6.44 6.21
C LYS A 17 12.36 -7.79 5.66
N PHE A 18 13.08 -8.32 4.68
CA PHE A 18 12.82 -9.68 4.19
C PHE A 18 13.37 -10.70 5.18
N GLY A 19 12.60 -11.74 5.45
CA GLY A 19 13.01 -12.84 6.32
C GLY A 19 11.82 -13.51 7.00
N GLU A 20 12.17 -14.37 7.94
CA GLU A 20 11.21 -15.04 8.81
C GLU A 20 10.78 -14.12 9.95
N MET A 21 9.61 -13.50 9.82
CA MET A 21 9.04 -12.57 10.80
C MET A 21 7.95 -13.28 11.62
N TRP A 22 8.31 -14.35 12.32
CA TRP A 22 7.37 -15.20 13.06
C TRP A 22 6.65 -14.47 14.22
N ASP A 23 7.20 -13.34 14.65
CA ASP A 23 6.66 -12.47 15.69
C ASP A 23 5.73 -11.37 15.17
N LYS A 24 5.55 -11.26 13.85
CA LYS A 24 4.72 -10.24 13.20
C LYS A 24 3.59 -10.86 12.41
N ASP A 25 2.44 -10.20 12.46
CA ASP A 25 1.34 -10.49 11.55
C ASP A 25 1.33 -9.56 10.33
N VAL A 26 0.39 -9.78 9.41
CA VAL A 26 0.27 -8.98 8.19
C VAL A 26 -0.01 -7.50 8.48
N MET A 27 -0.74 -7.20 9.55
CA MET A 27 -1.07 -5.82 9.92
C MET A 27 0.18 -5.09 10.41
N ASP A 28 1.03 -5.77 11.19
CA ASP A 28 2.33 -5.22 11.60
C ASP A 28 3.19 -4.89 10.37
N LEU A 29 3.25 -5.80 9.39
CA LEU A 29 4.01 -5.57 8.16
C LEU A 29 3.46 -4.42 7.31
N ILE A 30 2.14 -4.27 7.25
CA ILE A 30 1.49 -3.13 6.60
C ILE A 30 1.87 -1.83 7.32
N VAL A 31 1.80 -1.80 8.65
CA VAL A 31 2.17 -0.62 9.44
C VAL A 31 3.63 -0.24 9.17
N ASP A 32 4.56 -1.18 9.31
CA ASP A 32 5.99 -0.92 9.13
C ASP A 32 6.30 -0.31 7.76
N SER A 33 5.85 -0.98 6.69
CA SER A 33 6.17 -0.56 5.32
C SER A 33 5.44 0.71 4.90
N CYS A 34 4.19 0.90 5.30
CA CYS A 34 3.43 2.08 4.92
C CYS A 34 3.87 3.32 5.70
N PHE A 35 4.20 3.22 6.99
CA PHE A 35 4.69 4.38 7.73
C PHE A 35 6.08 4.81 7.27
N GLU A 36 6.97 3.87 6.92
CA GLU A 36 8.24 4.21 6.25
C GLU A 36 7.99 4.99 4.95
N ALA A 37 7.04 4.55 4.12
CA ALA A 37 6.70 5.24 2.88
C ALA A 37 6.07 6.63 3.09
N ILE A 38 5.22 6.78 4.11
CA ILE A 38 4.58 8.05 4.48
C ILE A 38 5.63 9.05 4.98
N GLU A 39 6.57 8.59 5.80
CA GLU A 39 7.68 9.40 6.30
C GLU A 39 8.62 9.84 5.16
N ASP A 40 9.00 8.92 4.26
CA ASP A 40 9.82 9.23 3.08
C ASP A 40 9.14 10.25 2.14
N ALA A 41 7.81 10.17 2.01
CA ALA A 41 7.01 11.12 1.24
C ALA A 41 6.81 12.48 1.92
N GLY A 42 7.07 12.59 3.23
CA GLY A 42 6.84 13.82 3.99
C GLY A 42 5.37 14.24 4.09
N ILE A 43 4.44 13.28 4.09
CA ILE A 43 2.99 13.51 4.18
C ILE A 43 2.42 12.96 5.49
N GLU A 44 1.15 13.24 5.76
CA GLU A 44 0.40 12.64 6.87
C GLU A 44 -0.64 11.64 6.33
N PRO A 45 -1.08 10.62 7.12
CA PRO A 45 -2.09 9.65 6.67
C PRO A 45 -3.39 10.27 6.12
N LYS A 46 -3.77 11.45 6.61
CA LYS A 46 -4.96 12.20 6.15
C LYS A 46 -4.85 12.73 4.71
N ASP A 47 -3.64 12.82 4.18
CA ASP A 47 -3.38 13.29 2.81
C ASP A 47 -3.60 12.17 1.78
N ILE A 48 -3.69 10.92 2.22
CA ILE A 48 -3.99 9.75 1.38
C ILE A 48 -5.48 9.78 1.03
N GLN A 49 -5.79 9.79 -0.27
CA GLN A 49 -7.17 9.90 -0.77
C GLN A 49 -7.75 8.58 -1.29
N ALA A 50 -6.90 7.60 -1.59
CA ALA A 50 -7.27 6.27 -2.07
C ALA A 50 -6.12 5.27 -1.83
N GLY A 51 -6.42 3.97 -1.81
CA GLY A 51 -5.40 2.94 -1.67
C GLY A 51 -5.66 1.70 -2.52
N TRP A 52 -4.57 1.01 -2.87
CA TRP A 52 -4.59 -0.28 -3.55
C TRP A 52 -3.79 -1.29 -2.75
N TYR A 53 -4.48 -2.29 -2.22
CA TYR A 53 -3.90 -3.34 -1.41
C TYR A 53 -3.64 -4.59 -2.27
N GLY A 54 -2.38 -4.79 -2.63
CA GLY A 54 -1.93 -5.97 -3.36
C GLY A 54 -1.62 -7.14 -2.42
N THR A 55 -2.34 -8.25 -2.55
CA THR A 55 -2.08 -9.48 -1.78
C THR A 55 -2.53 -10.73 -2.53
N THR A 56 -1.81 -11.84 -2.34
CA THR A 56 -2.21 -13.17 -2.85
C THR A 56 -2.76 -14.07 -1.74
N MET A 57 -2.33 -13.88 -0.49
CA MET A 57 -2.62 -14.83 0.59
C MET A 57 -3.13 -14.20 1.89
N SER A 58 -3.26 -12.87 1.97
CA SER A 58 -3.58 -12.19 3.23
C SER A 58 -4.73 -11.19 3.13
N GLY A 59 -5.86 -11.52 3.76
CA GLY A 59 -7.05 -10.67 3.80
C GLY A 59 -7.92 -10.77 2.54
N ALA A 60 -9.21 -10.48 2.69
CA ALA A 60 -10.20 -10.58 1.60
C ALA A 60 -10.48 -9.25 0.89
N THR A 61 -10.28 -8.13 1.60
CA THR A 61 -10.72 -6.79 1.20
C THR A 61 -9.63 -5.75 1.50
N GLY A 62 -9.84 -4.50 1.06
CA GLY A 62 -9.01 -3.36 1.45
C GLY A 62 -9.05 -3.00 2.95
N GLN A 63 -9.88 -3.69 3.76
CA GLN A 63 -10.02 -3.41 5.18
C GLN A 63 -8.75 -3.70 6.00
N MET A 64 -7.85 -4.56 5.51
CA MET A 64 -6.57 -4.82 6.19
C MET A 64 -5.76 -3.52 6.28
N VAL A 65 -5.56 -2.84 5.15
CA VAL A 65 -4.86 -1.54 5.10
C VAL A 65 -5.65 -0.47 5.84
N ALA A 66 -6.97 -0.40 5.64
CA ALA A 66 -7.82 0.59 6.32
C ALA A 66 -7.67 0.53 7.84
N ARG A 67 -7.71 -0.68 8.41
CA ARG A 67 -7.63 -0.91 9.86
C ARG A 67 -6.21 -0.72 10.38
N ALA A 68 -5.19 -1.21 9.67
CA ALA A 68 -3.80 -1.12 10.07
C ALA A 68 -3.36 0.35 10.19
N LEU A 69 -3.70 1.14 9.19
CA LEU A 69 -3.27 2.53 9.07
C LEU A 69 -4.27 3.54 9.66
N LYS A 70 -5.40 3.05 10.20
CA LYS A 70 -6.51 3.89 10.69
C LYS A 70 -6.97 4.91 9.65
N LEU A 71 -7.04 4.49 8.39
CA LEU A 71 -7.53 5.33 7.30
C LEU A 71 -9.06 5.28 7.30
N GLU A 72 -9.67 6.43 7.54
CA GLU A 72 -11.13 6.57 7.58
C GLU A 72 -11.65 7.21 6.29
N TYR A 73 -12.77 6.69 5.77
CA TYR A 73 -13.55 7.30 4.69
C TYR A 73 -12.87 7.44 3.31
N ILE A 74 -11.81 6.67 3.02
CA ILE A 74 -11.20 6.59 1.68
C ILE A 74 -11.48 5.25 0.98
N PRO A 75 -11.60 5.21 -0.36
CA PRO A 75 -11.72 3.96 -1.09
C PRO A 75 -10.40 3.17 -1.07
N ILE A 76 -10.48 1.88 -0.73
CA ILE A 76 -9.34 0.96 -0.81
C ILE A 76 -9.74 -0.29 -1.60
N THR A 77 -9.04 -0.54 -2.70
CA THR A 77 -9.29 -1.69 -3.59
C THR A 77 -8.29 -2.81 -3.31
N ARG A 78 -8.78 -4.05 -3.13
CA ARG A 78 -7.92 -5.25 -3.09
C ARG A 78 -7.63 -5.72 -4.50
N VAL A 79 -6.37 -5.92 -4.83
CA VAL A 79 -5.90 -6.38 -6.14
C VAL A 79 -5.13 -7.68 -5.97
N GLU A 80 -5.34 -8.63 -6.87
CA GLU A 80 -4.61 -9.90 -6.88
C GLU A 80 -4.38 -10.36 -8.32
N ASN A 81 -3.12 -10.64 -8.65
CA ASN A 81 -2.68 -11.15 -9.94
C ASN A 81 -1.43 -12.03 -9.76
N ALA A 82 -1.45 -12.92 -8.76
CA ALA A 82 -0.32 -13.76 -8.35
C ALA A 82 1.00 -12.96 -8.28
N CYS A 83 2.06 -13.40 -8.95
CA CYS A 83 3.36 -12.72 -8.95
C CYS A 83 3.32 -11.28 -9.51
N ALA A 84 2.31 -10.93 -10.31
CA ALA A 84 2.16 -9.59 -10.89
C ALA A 84 1.32 -8.63 -10.02
N THR A 85 0.86 -9.08 -8.85
CA THR A 85 -0.03 -8.31 -7.96
C THR A 85 0.50 -6.91 -7.65
N ALA A 86 1.80 -6.77 -7.37
CA ALA A 86 2.39 -5.47 -7.05
C ALA A 86 2.34 -4.50 -8.24
N THR A 87 2.69 -4.97 -9.44
CA THR A 87 2.63 -4.14 -10.67
C THR A 87 1.20 -3.77 -11.02
N ASP A 88 0.24 -4.68 -10.81
CA ASP A 88 -1.18 -4.42 -11.03
C ASP A 88 -1.69 -3.35 -10.06
N ALA A 89 -1.41 -3.50 -8.75
CA ALA A 89 -1.74 -2.49 -7.75
C ALA A 89 -1.11 -1.13 -8.09
N PHE A 90 0.18 -1.11 -8.45
CA PHE A 90 0.91 0.12 -8.79
C PHE A 90 0.34 0.82 -10.03
N ARG A 91 -0.16 0.08 -11.02
CA ARG A 91 -0.78 0.65 -12.22
C ARG A 91 -2.13 1.31 -11.96
N ASN A 92 -2.87 0.82 -10.96
CA ASN A 92 -4.18 1.37 -10.64
C ASN A 92 -4.10 2.66 -9.79
N ALA A 93 -2.97 2.88 -9.11
CA ALA A 93 -2.66 4.08 -8.34
C ALA A 93 -2.26 5.26 -9.24
#